data_AF-A0A498KXB1-F1
#
_entry.id   AF-A0A498KXB1-F1
#
_cell.length_a   1.000
_cell.length_b   1.000
_cell.length_c   1.000
_cell.angle_alpha   90.00
_cell.angle_beta   90.00
_cell.angle_gamma   90.00
#
_symmetry.space_group_name_H-M   'P 1'
#
loop_
_entity.id
_entity.type
_entity.pdbx_description
1 polymer ?
#
loop_
_entity_poly.entity_id
_entity_poly.type
_entity_poly.pdbx_seq_one_letter_code
_entity_poly.pdbx_strand_id
1 'polypeptide(L)'
;MAPDYDVEFIDRGDRDREARFLVRDVSPAFANGIRRAMIADVPTLSIDEVRVIENSSVMFDEQIALRLGLVPLTTPDDYEIGETVTLALDVEGPGTAYSGDLVSTDDRVEPADKNVPIIDLKDPEGSETPQRLEVEADAVYDVGREHAKHQGGVAVGYRHLQTVEIVGDADEYGDDDPHILRGVIEEDGELIPTEEFDHDLTQRYPGKEVEVHDVPNAFVFHVETDGSMSVDELVTQAVDTIHGRASELKDAVQL
;
A
#
# COMPACT_ATOMS: atom_id res chain seq x y z
N MET A 1 14.86 30.30 -4.50
CA MET A 1 13.43 30.02 -4.71
C MET A 1 13.24 28.56 -4.33
N ALA A 2 12.18 28.22 -3.61
CA ALA A 2 11.82 26.81 -3.48
C ALA A 2 11.56 26.26 -4.90
N PRO A 3 11.96 25.02 -5.21
CA PRO A 3 11.51 24.38 -6.44
C PRO A 3 9.98 24.39 -6.44
N ASP A 4 9.40 24.75 -7.59
CA ASP A 4 7.97 24.57 -7.82
C ASP A 4 7.82 23.10 -8.24
N TYR A 5 7.32 22.26 -7.34
CA TYR A 5 7.14 20.84 -7.66
C TYR A 5 5.94 20.71 -8.60
N ASP A 6 6.17 20.19 -9.80
CA ASP A 6 5.12 19.87 -10.75
C ASP A 6 4.65 18.42 -10.55
N VAL A 7 3.36 18.25 -10.27
CA VAL A 7 2.74 16.96 -9.95
C VAL A 7 1.54 16.73 -10.85
N GLU A 8 1.55 15.61 -11.58
CA GLU A 8 0.50 15.23 -12.53
C GLU A 8 0.02 13.81 -12.22
N PHE A 9 -1.29 13.64 -12.02
CA PHE A 9 -1.89 12.32 -11.86
C PHE A 9 -2.09 11.69 -13.24
N ILE A 10 -1.50 10.50 -13.43
CA ILE A 10 -1.65 9.71 -14.65
C ILE A 10 -2.91 8.86 -14.55
N ASP A 11 -3.11 8.20 -13.40
CA ASP A 11 -4.24 7.32 -13.19
C ASP A 11 -4.56 7.19 -11.69
N ARG A 12 -5.84 6.95 -11.39
CA ARG A 12 -6.34 6.64 -10.05
C ARG A 12 -7.16 5.36 -10.13
N GLY A 13 -6.71 4.34 -9.42
CA GLY A 13 -7.36 3.04 -9.37
C GLY A 13 -8.56 3.02 -8.42
N ASP A 14 -9.08 1.82 -8.18
CA ASP A 14 -10.31 1.61 -7.44
C ASP A 14 -10.26 2.14 -6.01
N ARG A 15 -11.35 2.81 -5.58
CA ARG A 15 -11.59 3.24 -4.19
C ARG A 15 -10.46 4.10 -3.59
N ASP A 16 -9.74 4.86 -4.42
CA ASP A 16 -8.59 5.69 -4.02
C ASP A 16 -7.46 4.91 -3.33
N ARG A 17 -7.39 3.59 -3.56
CA ARG A 17 -6.37 2.71 -2.99
C ARG A 17 -5.12 2.59 -3.85
N GLU A 18 -5.21 2.97 -5.12
CA GLU A 18 -4.11 2.92 -6.07
C GLU A 18 -4.02 4.26 -6.81
N ALA A 19 -2.81 4.77 -6.99
CA ALA A 19 -2.57 5.90 -7.88
C ALA A 19 -1.22 5.80 -8.56
N ARG A 20 -1.17 6.34 -9.78
CA ARG A 20 0.06 6.61 -10.52
C ARG A 20 0.16 8.09 -10.78
N PHE A 21 1.26 8.71 -10.35
CA PHE A 21 1.47 10.14 -10.50
C PHE A 21 2.93 10.47 -10.76
N LEU A 22 3.15 11.47 -11.59
CA LEU A 22 4.45 12.04 -11.92
C LEU A 22 4.79 13.14 -10.93
N VAL A 23 6.05 13.18 -10.49
CA VAL A 23 6.64 14.31 -9.76
C VAL A 23 7.90 14.76 -10.50
N ARG A 24 7.95 16.02 -10.93
CA ARG A 24 9.14 16.65 -11.52
C ARG A 24 9.88 17.51 -10.50
N ASP A 25 11.10 17.89 -10.87
CA ASP A 25 12.00 18.72 -10.06
C ASP A 25 12.31 18.17 -8.66
N VAL A 26 12.27 16.84 -8.54
CA VAL A 26 12.59 16.12 -7.30
C VAL A 26 13.89 15.34 -7.45
N SER A 27 14.74 15.40 -6.43
CA SER A 27 15.96 14.59 -6.41
C SER A 27 15.63 13.10 -6.16
N PRO A 28 16.42 12.15 -6.69
CA PRO A 28 16.25 10.73 -6.38
C PRO A 28 16.27 10.43 -4.87
N ALA A 29 17.06 11.18 -4.10
CA ALA A 29 17.15 11.02 -2.66
C ALA A 29 15.84 11.43 -1.95
N PHE A 30 15.21 12.53 -2.38
CA PHE A 30 13.95 12.98 -1.82
C PHE A 30 12.78 12.09 -2.24
N ALA A 31 12.73 11.68 -3.52
CA ALA A 31 11.74 10.71 -4.00
C ALA A 31 11.79 9.39 -3.21
N ASN A 32 12.99 8.83 -3.00
CA ASN A 32 13.16 7.65 -2.17
C ASN A 32 12.85 7.90 -0.68
N GLY A 33 13.08 9.11 -0.19
CA GLY A 33 12.68 9.53 1.15
C GLY A 33 11.17 9.39 1.35
N ILE A 34 10.38 9.96 0.43
CA ILE A 34 8.92 9.87 0.43
C ILE A 34 8.47 8.41 0.33
N ARG A 35 9.04 7.63 -0.60
CA ARG A 35 8.76 6.19 -0.74
C ARG A 35 8.99 5.42 0.56
N ARG A 36 10.08 5.69 1.27
CA ARG A 36 10.39 5.03 2.53
C ARG A 36 9.47 5.47 3.66
N ALA A 37 9.11 6.75 3.70
CA ALA A 37 8.19 7.29 4.69
C ALA A 37 6.80 6.66 4.56
N MET A 38 6.27 6.56 3.33
CA MET A 38 5.00 5.87 3.06
C MET A 38 4.98 4.42 3.57
N ILE A 39 6.11 3.70 3.51
CA ILE A 39 6.15 2.30 3.95
C ILE A 39 6.32 2.18 5.47
N ALA A 40 7.14 3.04 6.08
CA ALA A 40 7.68 2.76 7.41
C ALA A 40 7.33 3.80 8.49
N ASP A 41 7.01 5.02 8.10
CA ASP A 41 6.86 6.14 9.03
C ASP A 41 5.39 6.59 9.17
N VAL A 42 4.51 6.22 8.23
CA VAL A 42 3.06 6.47 8.33
C VAL A 42 2.42 5.42 9.26
N PRO A 43 1.75 5.83 10.33
CA PRO A 43 1.13 4.90 11.28
C PRO A 43 -0.21 4.33 10.80
N THR A 44 -0.52 3.11 11.24
CA THR A 44 -1.84 2.48 11.05
C THR A 44 -2.33 1.81 12.35
N LEU A 45 -3.64 1.66 12.50
CA LEU A 45 -4.23 0.78 13.53
C LEU A 45 -4.10 -0.68 13.09
N SER A 46 -3.53 -1.52 13.96
CA SER A 46 -3.46 -2.97 13.72
C SER A 46 -3.59 -3.75 15.01
N ILE A 47 -4.27 -4.90 14.96
CA ILE A 47 -4.46 -5.79 16.11
C ILE A 47 -3.09 -6.27 16.64
N ASP A 48 -2.86 -6.08 17.95
CA ASP A 48 -1.62 -6.44 18.63
C ASP A 48 -1.82 -7.47 19.73
N GLU A 49 -2.79 -7.23 20.61
CA GLU A 49 -3.14 -8.18 21.67
C GLU A 49 -4.47 -8.85 21.35
N VAL A 50 -4.54 -10.18 21.53
CA VAL A 50 -5.77 -10.96 21.36
C VAL A 50 -6.02 -11.76 22.63
N ARG A 51 -7.10 -11.43 23.32
CA ARG A 51 -7.62 -12.18 24.46
C ARG A 51 -8.66 -13.17 23.97
N VAL A 52 -8.32 -14.46 24.05
CA VAL A 52 -9.24 -15.54 23.72
C VAL A 52 -10.14 -15.85 24.91
N ILE A 53 -11.45 -15.67 24.74
CA ILE A 53 -12.47 -16.05 25.73
C ILE A 53 -12.86 -17.51 25.50
N GLU A 54 -13.14 -17.85 24.24
CA GLU A 54 -13.47 -19.20 23.81
C GLU A 54 -12.89 -19.49 22.43
N ASN A 55 -12.20 -20.62 22.30
CA ASN A 55 -11.83 -21.17 21.00
C ASN A 55 -12.01 -22.69 21.05
N SER A 56 -13.11 -23.18 20.49
CA SER A 56 -13.38 -24.61 20.31
C SER A 56 -13.11 -25.07 18.87
N SER A 57 -12.48 -24.23 18.07
CA SER A 57 -12.11 -24.53 16.68
C SER A 57 -10.90 -25.46 16.58
N VAL A 58 -10.57 -25.88 15.36
CA VAL A 58 -9.39 -26.72 15.07
C VAL A 58 -8.08 -25.93 14.99
N MET A 59 -8.15 -24.59 14.97
CA MET A 59 -6.99 -23.73 14.78
C MET A 59 -6.49 -23.20 16.12
N PHE A 60 -5.18 -23.27 16.33
CA PHE A 60 -4.56 -22.75 17.55
C PHE A 60 -4.71 -21.23 17.66
N ASP A 61 -4.80 -20.74 18.89
CA ASP A 61 -4.98 -19.33 19.23
C ASP A 61 -3.95 -18.44 18.53
N GLU A 62 -2.68 -18.85 18.49
CA GLU A 62 -1.61 -18.06 17.88
C GLU A 62 -1.78 -17.91 16.36
N GLN A 63 -2.39 -18.89 15.70
CA GLN A 63 -2.67 -18.81 14.25
C GLN A 63 -3.86 -17.89 13.97
N ILE A 64 -4.86 -17.86 14.86
CA ILE A 64 -5.98 -16.93 14.76
C ILE A 64 -5.49 -15.51 15.05
N ALA A 65 -4.70 -15.32 16.10
CA ALA A 65 -4.11 -14.03 16.46
C ALA A 65 -3.22 -13.48 15.33
N LEU A 66 -2.38 -14.31 14.71
CA LEU A 66 -1.59 -13.92 13.53
C LEU A 66 -2.48 -13.43 12.39
N ARG A 67 -3.57 -14.16 12.09
CA ARG A 67 -4.49 -13.77 11.01
C ARG A 67 -5.19 -12.46 11.32
N LEU A 68 -5.70 -12.29 12.54
CA LEU A 68 -6.35 -11.05 12.98
C LEU A 68 -5.39 -9.86 12.92
N GLY A 69 -4.13 -10.06 13.33
CA GLY A 69 -3.08 -9.03 13.23
C GLY A 69 -2.73 -8.59 11.81
N LEU A 70 -3.14 -9.34 10.78
CA LEU A 70 -2.94 -9.01 9.36
C LEU A 70 -4.21 -8.48 8.68
N VAL A 71 -5.32 -8.31 9.40
CA VAL A 71 -6.53 -7.67 8.87
C VAL A 71 -6.33 -6.17 8.88
N PRO A 72 -6.30 -5.49 7.72
CA PRO A 72 -6.19 -4.03 7.69
C PRO A 72 -7.42 -3.37 8.31
N LEU A 73 -7.20 -2.36 9.16
CA LEU A 73 -8.25 -1.56 9.78
C LEU A 73 -8.22 -0.16 9.18
N THR A 74 -9.39 0.41 8.93
CA THR A 74 -9.53 1.85 8.66
C THR A 74 -8.91 2.63 9.81
N THR A 75 -8.10 3.63 9.45
CA THR A 75 -7.28 4.36 10.42
C THR A 75 -7.53 5.86 10.31
N PRO A 76 -8.33 6.42 11.23
CA PRO A 76 -8.45 7.87 11.39
C PRO A 76 -7.10 8.52 11.73
N ASP A 77 -6.93 9.79 11.34
CA ASP A 77 -5.69 10.56 11.49
C ASP A 77 -5.56 11.29 12.85
N ASP A 78 -6.53 11.12 13.75
CA ASP A 78 -6.60 11.80 15.05
C ASP A 78 -6.08 10.97 16.24
N TYR A 79 -5.43 9.83 15.99
CA TYR A 79 -4.82 8.98 17.00
C TYR A 79 -3.38 9.39 17.32
N GLU A 80 -2.96 9.15 18.57
CA GLU A 80 -1.57 9.26 19.02
C GLU A 80 -0.87 7.89 19.06
N ILE A 81 0.45 7.86 18.83
CA ILE A 81 1.23 6.61 18.86
C ILE A 81 1.07 5.93 20.23
N GLY A 82 0.67 4.65 20.18
CA GLY A 82 0.41 3.82 21.35
C GLY A 82 -1.03 3.87 21.88
N GLU A 83 -1.90 4.71 21.32
CA GLU A 83 -3.33 4.62 21.60
C GLU A 83 -3.93 3.32 21.05
N THR A 84 -4.98 2.84 21.71
CA THR A 84 -5.62 1.56 21.38
C THR A 84 -7.12 1.67 21.19
N VAL A 85 -7.66 0.76 20.40
CA VAL A 85 -9.09 0.54 20.19
C VAL A 85 -9.40 -0.94 20.28
N THR A 86 -10.43 -1.29 21.05
CA THR A 86 -10.83 -2.69 21.24
C THR A 86 -11.84 -3.11 20.18
N LEU A 87 -11.63 -4.30 19.62
CA LEU A 87 -12.55 -5.02 18.74
C LEU A 87 -12.95 -6.36 19.38
N ALA A 88 -14.14 -6.85 19.06
CA ALA A 88 -14.63 -8.15 19.49
C ALA A 88 -15.08 -8.98 18.28
N LEU A 89 -14.88 -10.30 18.35
CA LEU A 89 -15.37 -11.27 17.38
C LEU A 89 -16.03 -12.41 18.16
N ASP A 90 -17.31 -12.66 17.90
CA ASP A 90 -18.07 -13.77 18.48
C ASP A 90 -18.88 -14.45 17.37
N VAL A 91 -18.42 -15.63 16.94
CA VAL A 91 -19.02 -16.38 15.83
C VAL A 91 -19.16 -17.84 16.22
N GLU A 92 -20.37 -18.38 16.00
CA GLU A 92 -20.70 -19.79 16.18
C GLU A 92 -20.91 -20.47 14.81
N GLY A 93 -20.41 -21.69 14.66
CA GLY A 93 -20.57 -22.49 13.46
C GLY A 93 -21.98 -23.10 13.31
N PRO A 94 -22.28 -23.73 12.17
CA PRO A 94 -21.40 -23.91 11.02
C PRO A 94 -21.32 -22.64 10.15
N GLY A 95 -20.12 -22.22 9.77
CA GLY A 95 -19.91 -21.02 8.94
C GLY A 95 -18.46 -20.55 8.93
N THR A 96 -18.13 -19.62 8.03
CA THR A 96 -16.83 -18.95 8.03
C THR A 96 -16.95 -17.63 8.77
N ALA A 97 -16.10 -17.42 9.78
CA ALA A 97 -15.89 -16.11 10.38
C ALA A 97 -15.05 -15.26 9.42
N TYR A 98 -15.53 -14.07 9.12
CA TYR A 98 -14.88 -13.09 8.27
C TYR A 98 -14.43 -11.88 9.07
N SER A 99 -13.52 -11.09 8.51
CA SER A 99 -13.12 -9.80 9.08
C SER A 99 -14.33 -8.90 9.37
N GLY A 100 -15.36 -8.93 8.52
CA GLY A 100 -16.58 -8.14 8.71
C GLY A 100 -17.41 -8.48 9.95
N ASP A 101 -17.13 -9.61 10.60
CA ASP A 101 -17.75 -9.99 11.87
C ASP A 101 -17.10 -9.31 13.09
N LEU A 102 -15.97 -8.60 12.90
CA LEU A 102 -15.34 -7.79 13.94
C LEU A 102 -16.19 -6.55 14.27
N VAL A 103 -16.50 -6.37 15.54
CA VAL A 103 -17.23 -5.22 16.08
C VAL A 103 -16.26 -4.36 16.88
N SER A 104 -16.07 -3.11 16.47
CA SER A 104 -15.19 -2.15 17.13
C SER A 104 -15.93 -1.32 18.18
N THR A 105 -15.17 -0.80 19.14
CA THR A 105 -15.64 0.21 20.10
C THR A 105 -15.63 1.63 19.54
N ASP A 106 -14.90 1.88 18.45
CA ASP A 106 -14.97 3.10 17.64
C ASP A 106 -15.51 2.76 16.25
N ASP A 107 -16.66 3.32 15.88
CA ASP A 107 -17.33 3.06 14.60
C ASP A 107 -16.52 3.52 13.37
N ARG A 108 -15.49 4.34 13.56
CA ARG A 108 -14.56 4.79 12.50
C ARG A 108 -13.42 3.80 12.25
N VAL A 109 -13.22 2.84 13.17
CA VAL A 109 -12.19 1.81 13.07
C VAL A 109 -12.87 0.49 12.78
N GLU A 110 -12.79 0.09 11.53
CA GLU A 110 -13.42 -1.12 11.04
C GLU A 110 -12.53 -1.82 10.00
N PRO A 111 -12.67 -3.14 9.80
CA PRO A 111 -11.90 -3.83 8.77
C PRO A 111 -12.08 -3.19 7.40
N ALA A 112 -10.97 -2.88 6.73
CA ALA A 112 -10.94 -2.20 5.43
C ALA A 112 -11.58 -3.03 4.31
N ASP A 113 -11.49 -4.36 4.40
CA ASP A 113 -12.29 -5.29 3.61
C ASP A 113 -13.02 -6.26 4.54
N LYS A 114 -14.33 -6.41 4.33
CA LYS A 114 -15.23 -7.19 5.18
C LYS A 114 -15.25 -8.69 4.89
N ASN A 115 -14.64 -9.11 3.79
CA ASN A 115 -14.71 -10.49 3.29
C ASN A 115 -13.39 -11.25 3.45
N VAL A 116 -12.48 -10.82 4.35
CA VAL A 116 -11.24 -11.55 4.61
C VAL A 116 -11.56 -12.76 5.50
N PRO A 117 -11.36 -14.00 5.05
CA PRO A 117 -11.72 -15.18 5.85
C PRO A 117 -10.72 -15.39 7.00
N ILE A 118 -11.24 -15.52 8.22
CA ILE A 118 -10.45 -15.76 9.43
C ILE A 118 -10.34 -17.26 9.69
N ILE A 119 -11.50 -17.92 9.85
CA ILE A 119 -11.59 -19.35 10.15
C ILE A 119 -12.94 -19.93 9.72
N ASP A 120 -12.92 -21.19 9.29
CA ASP A 120 -14.11 -21.97 8.97
C ASP A 120 -14.48 -22.84 10.18
N LEU A 121 -15.59 -22.51 10.83
CA LEU A 121 -16.11 -23.16 12.03
C LEU A 121 -17.10 -24.26 11.64
N LYS A 122 -16.92 -25.45 12.21
CA LYS A 122 -17.74 -26.62 11.92
C LYS A 122 -18.78 -26.86 12.99
N ASP A 123 -19.84 -27.56 12.60
CA ASP A 123 -20.73 -28.27 13.51
C ASP A 123 -20.51 -29.78 13.32
N PRO A 124 -19.46 -30.34 13.96
CA PRO A 124 -19.05 -31.71 13.68
C PRO A 124 -20.05 -32.73 14.22
N GLU A 125 -20.44 -33.69 13.37
CA GLU A 125 -21.32 -34.79 13.75
C GLU A 125 -20.79 -35.53 15.00
N GLY A 126 -21.59 -35.53 16.06
CA GLY A 126 -21.25 -36.17 17.34
C GLY A 126 -20.70 -35.21 18.42
N SER A 127 -20.55 -33.92 18.12
CA SER A 127 -20.37 -32.88 19.15
C SER A 127 -21.71 -32.46 19.75
N GLU A 128 -21.72 -32.13 21.04
CA GLU A 128 -22.92 -31.60 21.71
C GLU A 128 -23.17 -30.12 21.39
N THR A 129 -22.15 -29.40 20.87
CA THR A 129 -22.21 -27.97 20.53
C THR A 129 -21.42 -27.67 19.25
N PRO A 130 -21.85 -26.68 18.45
CA PRO A 130 -21.08 -26.18 17.32
C PRO A 130 -19.74 -25.57 17.78
N GLN A 131 -18.76 -25.51 16.88
CA GLN A 131 -17.52 -24.77 17.16
C GLN A 131 -17.81 -23.27 17.25
N ARG A 132 -17.14 -22.61 18.19
CA ARG A 132 -17.28 -21.19 18.48
C ARG A 132 -15.92 -20.53 18.63
N LEU A 133 -15.83 -19.29 18.19
CA LEU A 133 -14.69 -18.42 18.40
C LEU A 133 -15.19 -17.11 19.03
N GLU A 134 -14.77 -16.85 20.26
CA GLU A 134 -15.04 -15.62 21.01
C GLU A 134 -13.70 -15.01 21.44
N VAL A 135 -13.36 -13.86 20.87
CA VAL A 135 -12.13 -13.12 21.17
C VAL A 135 -12.39 -11.63 21.35
N GLU A 136 -11.60 -11.01 22.20
CA GLU A 136 -11.43 -9.55 22.26
C GLU A 136 -10.00 -9.22 21.80
N ALA A 137 -9.84 -8.19 20.99
CA ALA A 137 -8.57 -7.82 20.38
C ALA A 137 -8.35 -6.31 20.54
N ASP A 138 -7.16 -5.92 20.97
CA ASP A 138 -6.75 -4.53 21.04
C ASP A 138 -5.89 -4.19 19.82
N ALA A 139 -6.34 -3.24 19.02
CA ALA A 139 -5.57 -2.66 17.93
C ALA A 139 -4.83 -1.42 18.43
N VAL A 140 -3.55 -1.32 18.11
CA VAL A 140 -2.67 -0.21 18.52
C VAL A 140 -2.33 0.65 17.30
N TYR A 141 -2.26 1.97 17.51
CA TYR A 141 -1.79 2.92 16.51
C TYR A 141 -0.26 3.01 16.57
N ASP A 142 0.41 2.47 15.55
CA ASP A 142 1.87 2.41 15.49
C ASP A 142 2.37 2.41 14.03
N VAL A 143 3.69 2.45 13.81
CA VAL A 143 4.33 2.62 12.50
C VAL A 143 4.89 1.33 11.91
N GLY A 144 4.93 1.25 10.58
CA GLY A 144 5.46 0.11 9.82
C GLY A 144 6.93 -0.25 10.11
N ARG A 145 7.70 0.66 10.73
CA ARG A 145 9.06 0.40 11.21
C ARG A 145 9.10 -0.57 12.40
N GLU A 146 8.12 -0.52 13.30
CA GLU A 146 8.07 -1.38 14.49
C GLU A 146 7.59 -2.79 14.13
N HIS A 147 6.57 -2.90 13.29
CA HIS A 147 6.12 -4.19 12.76
C HIS A 147 5.49 -4.06 11.36
N ALA A 148 5.71 -5.06 10.51
CA ALA A 148 5.23 -5.05 9.12
C ALA A 148 3.69 -4.98 8.97
N LYS A 149 2.94 -5.33 10.02
CA LYS A 149 1.47 -5.22 10.03
C LYS A 149 0.98 -3.76 10.00
N HIS A 150 1.83 -2.83 10.42
CA HIS A 150 1.51 -1.40 10.39
C HIS A 150 1.88 -0.73 9.05
N GLN A 151 2.17 -1.51 8.00
CA GLN A 151 2.48 -0.96 6.68
C GLN A 151 1.18 -0.70 5.89
N GLY A 152 0.69 0.54 5.92
CA GLY A 152 -0.49 0.93 5.14
C GLY A 152 -0.27 0.99 3.62
N GLY A 153 0.99 1.13 3.18
CA GLY A 153 1.40 1.04 1.78
C GLY A 153 1.85 -0.37 1.39
N VAL A 154 1.12 -1.01 0.46
CA VAL A 154 1.37 -2.39 0.00
C VAL A 154 2.36 -2.44 -1.16
N ALA A 155 2.12 -1.65 -2.20
CA ALA A 155 3.00 -1.53 -3.35
C ALA A 155 3.39 -0.07 -3.53
N VAL A 156 4.54 0.31 -2.95
CA VAL A 156 5.04 1.70 -3.01
C VAL A 156 6.35 1.72 -3.77
N GLY A 157 6.27 2.10 -5.05
CA GLY A 157 7.39 2.16 -5.97
C GLY A 157 7.46 3.48 -6.73
N TYR A 158 8.60 3.71 -7.36
CA TYR A 158 8.72 4.75 -8.38
C TYR A 158 9.72 4.32 -9.44
N ARG A 159 9.59 4.89 -10.63
CA ARG A 159 10.55 4.77 -11.74
C ARG A 159 10.86 6.14 -12.32
N HIS A 160 11.95 6.26 -13.07
CA HIS A 160 12.16 7.45 -13.87
C HIS A 160 11.03 7.61 -14.89
N LEU A 161 10.61 8.85 -15.14
CA LEU A 161 9.93 9.17 -16.40
C LEU A 161 10.94 8.99 -17.53
N GLN A 162 10.51 8.43 -18.67
CA GLN A 162 11.42 8.09 -19.76
C GLN A 162 10.97 8.76 -21.06
N THR A 163 11.90 9.04 -21.96
CA THR A 163 11.63 9.45 -23.35
C THR A 163 12.22 8.42 -24.29
N VAL A 164 11.58 8.22 -25.43
CA VAL A 164 12.05 7.29 -26.47
C VAL A 164 12.55 8.08 -27.66
N GLU A 165 13.79 7.81 -28.09
CA GLU A 165 14.39 8.40 -29.28
C GLU A 165 14.49 7.35 -30.38
N ILE A 166 13.99 7.65 -31.58
CA ILE A 166 14.18 6.80 -32.76
C ILE A 166 15.56 7.08 -33.35
N VAL A 167 16.46 6.12 -33.26
CA VAL A 167 17.85 6.25 -33.73
C VAL A 167 18.07 5.66 -35.12
N GLY A 168 17.13 4.87 -35.63
CA GLY A 168 17.23 4.25 -36.95
C GLY A 168 16.03 3.39 -37.34
N ASP A 169 16.21 2.69 -38.45
CA ASP A 169 15.32 1.61 -38.88
C ASP A 169 15.86 0.28 -38.35
N ALA A 170 14.98 -0.58 -37.86
CA ALA A 170 15.36 -1.93 -37.44
C ALA A 170 15.85 -2.75 -38.65
N ASP A 171 16.78 -3.68 -38.41
CA ASP A 171 17.28 -4.56 -39.47
C ASP A 171 16.15 -5.44 -40.02
N GLU A 172 15.91 -5.37 -41.34
CA GLU A 172 14.89 -6.17 -42.05
C GLU A 172 15.12 -7.69 -41.88
N TYR A 173 16.35 -8.09 -41.54
CA TYR A 173 16.74 -9.49 -41.29
C TYR A 173 17.05 -9.77 -39.82
N GLY A 174 16.82 -8.81 -38.91
CA GLY A 174 17.00 -8.97 -37.47
C GLY A 174 15.92 -9.85 -36.85
N ASP A 175 16.18 -10.34 -35.65
CA ASP A 175 15.16 -11.00 -34.83
C ASP A 175 14.19 -9.93 -34.29
N ASP A 176 12.88 -10.13 -34.49
CA ASP A 176 11.80 -9.28 -33.95
C ASP A 176 11.58 -9.55 -32.44
N ASP A 177 12.64 -9.46 -31.65
CA ASP A 177 12.57 -9.69 -30.21
C ASP A 177 11.82 -8.54 -29.51
N PRO A 178 10.89 -8.84 -28.58
CA PRO A 178 10.18 -7.81 -27.82
C PRO A 178 11.11 -6.89 -27.05
N HIS A 179 10.89 -5.57 -27.15
CA HIS A 179 11.65 -4.58 -26.41
C HIS A 179 10.85 -4.10 -25.21
N ILE A 180 10.97 -4.82 -24.09
CA ILE A 180 10.13 -4.61 -22.91
C ILE A 180 10.58 -3.40 -22.09
N LEU A 181 9.69 -2.41 -21.97
CA LEU A 181 9.83 -1.24 -21.10
C LEU A 181 8.61 -1.12 -20.19
N ARG A 182 8.83 -1.12 -18.86
CA ARG A 182 7.74 -0.93 -17.90
C ARG A 182 7.84 0.43 -17.24
N GLY A 183 6.78 1.21 -17.32
CA GLY A 183 6.68 2.54 -16.72
C GLY A 183 5.78 3.44 -17.56
N VAL A 184 6.19 4.69 -17.67
CA VAL A 184 5.51 5.71 -18.46
C VAL A 184 6.56 6.42 -19.30
N ILE A 185 6.24 6.63 -20.57
CA ILE A 185 7.06 7.43 -21.47
C ILE A 185 6.43 8.80 -21.70
N GLU A 186 7.25 9.81 -21.97
CA GLU A 186 6.83 11.13 -22.40
C GLU A 186 7.10 11.27 -23.90
N GLU A 187 6.06 11.57 -24.67
CA GLU A 187 6.11 11.83 -26.11
C GLU A 187 5.29 13.08 -26.42
N ASP A 188 5.90 14.09 -27.06
CA ASP A 188 5.25 15.37 -27.41
C ASP A 188 4.52 16.08 -26.25
N GLY A 189 4.95 15.84 -25.01
CA GLY A 189 4.36 16.39 -23.79
C GLY A 189 3.18 15.60 -23.23
N GLU A 190 2.88 14.43 -23.81
CA GLU A 190 1.88 13.48 -23.31
C GLU A 190 2.55 12.34 -22.53
N LEU A 191 1.96 11.95 -21.41
CA LEU A 191 2.39 10.84 -20.59
C LEU A 191 1.67 9.57 -21.05
N ILE A 192 2.43 8.59 -21.54
CA ILE A 192 1.89 7.34 -22.10
C ILE A 192 2.33 6.16 -21.22
N PRO A 193 1.41 5.56 -20.44
CA PRO A 193 1.65 4.28 -19.79
C PRO A 193 2.06 3.21 -20.78
N THR A 194 3.19 2.56 -20.51
CA THR A 194 3.72 1.50 -21.39
C THR A 194 2.80 0.28 -21.52
N GLU A 195 1.86 0.11 -20.59
CA GLU A 195 0.84 -0.96 -20.64
C GLU A 195 -0.12 -0.83 -21.82
N GLU A 196 -0.29 0.37 -22.40
CA GLU A 196 -1.14 0.60 -23.57
C GLU A 196 -0.67 -0.16 -24.82
N PHE A 197 0.59 -0.60 -24.82
CA PHE A 197 1.22 -1.37 -25.88
C PHE A 197 1.92 -2.63 -25.33
N ASP A 198 1.32 -3.26 -24.30
CA ASP A 198 1.80 -4.49 -23.65
C ASP A 198 3.23 -4.40 -23.09
N HIS A 199 3.68 -3.20 -22.74
CA HIS A 199 5.05 -2.88 -22.35
C HIS A 199 6.10 -3.13 -23.44
N ASP A 200 5.72 -3.29 -24.70
CA ASP A 200 6.62 -3.63 -25.79
C ASP A 200 6.78 -2.46 -26.78
N LEU A 201 7.95 -1.82 -26.77
CA LEU A 201 8.24 -0.68 -27.62
C LEU A 201 8.17 -1.02 -29.12
N THR A 202 8.34 -2.29 -29.50
CA THR A 202 8.21 -2.70 -30.91
C THR A 202 6.77 -2.59 -31.41
N GLN A 203 5.77 -2.69 -30.52
CA GLN A 203 4.36 -2.47 -30.88
C GLN A 203 4.06 -0.99 -31.11
N ARG A 204 4.66 -0.11 -30.30
CA ARG A 204 4.48 1.35 -30.42
C ARG A 204 5.29 1.95 -31.58
N TYR A 205 6.50 1.45 -31.82
CA TYR A 205 7.45 1.90 -32.85
C TYR A 205 7.85 0.75 -33.80
N PRO A 206 6.93 0.25 -34.63
CA PRO A 206 7.19 -0.92 -35.47
C PRO A 206 8.28 -0.64 -36.50
N GLY A 207 9.26 -1.55 -36.58
CA GLY A 207 10.37 -1.48 -37.53
C GLY A 207 11.39 -0.38 -37.24
N LYS A 208 11.42 0.15 -36.01
CA LYS A 208 12.34 1.21 -35.58
C LYS A 208 13.34 0.71 -34.56
N GLU A 209 14.57 1.19 -34.68
CA GLU A 209 15.56 1.08 -33.61
C GLU A 209 15.38 2.28 -32.68
N VAL A 210 15.25 2.01 -31.38
CA VAL A 210 14.92 3.02 -30.36
C VAL A 210 15.88 2.98 -29.18
N GLU A 211 16.24 4.16 -28.67
CA GLU A 211 16.94 4.33 -27.40
C GLU A 211 16.02 4.94 -26.36
N VAL A 212 16.15 4.51 -25.10
CA VAL A 212 15.35 4.99 -23.97
C VAL A 212 16.22 5.83 -23.05
N HIS A 213 15.78 7.04 -22.74
CA HIS A 213 16.49 7.98 -21.88
C HIS A 213 15.64 8.35 -20.67
N ASP A 214 16.24 8.42 -19.49
CA ASP A 214 15.56 8.90 -18.29
C ASP A 214 15.46 10.43 -18.32
N VAL A 215 14.28 10.97 -18.00
CA VAL A 215 14.07 12.40 -17.79
C VAL A 215 14.67 12.79 -16.43
N PRO A 216 15.64 13.71 -16.39
CA PRO A 216 16.30 14.09 -15.14
C PRO A 216 15.31 14.68 -14.12
N ASN A 217 15.43 14.24 -12.85
CA ASN A 217 14.61 14.71 -11.73
C ASN A 217 13.09 14.53 -11.90
N ALA A 218 12.67 13.60 -12.76
CA ALA A 218 11.27 13.27 -12.98
C ALA A 218 11.01 11.79 -12.65
N PHE A 219 10.06 11.54 -11.76
CA PHE A 219 9.76 10.19 -11.28
C PHE A 219 8.27 9.93 -11.27
N VAL A 220 7.89 8.77 -11.77
CA VAL A 220 6.53 8.27 -11.76
C VAL A 220 6.39 7.33 -10.59
N PHE A 221 5.61 7.74 -9.60
CA PHE A 221 5.23 6.92 -8.46
C PHE A 221 4.08 6.00 -8.84
N HIS A 222 4.12 4.78 -8.32
CA HIS A 222 3.03 3.83 -8.31
C HIS A 222 2.82 3.40 -6.87
N VAL A 223 1.67 3.76 -6.31
CA VAL A 223 1.35 3.60 -4.89
C VAL A 223 0.04 2.86 -4.76
N GLU A 224 0.06 1.76 -4.01
CA GLU A 224 -1.11 1.01 -3.57
C GLU A 224 -1.16 0.93 -2.04
N THR A 225 -2.35 1.09 -1.47
CA THR A 225 -2.64 0.97 -0.03
C THR A 225 -3.34 -0.34 0.30
N ASP A 226 -3.29 -0.75 1.57
CA ASP A 226 -4.06 -1.89 2.10
C ASP A 226 -5.55 -1.56 2.34
N GLY A 227 -5.94 -0.30 2.11
CA GLY A 227 -7.28 0.22 2.36
C GLY A 227 -7.52 0.79 3.76
N SER A 228 -6.50 0.81 4.63
CA SER A 228 -6.56 1.50 5.93
C SER A 228 -6.74 3.03 5.79
N MET A 229 -6.25 3.59 4.68
CA MET A 229 -6.36 4.98 4.27
C MET A 229 -6.28 5.08 2.73
N SER A 230 -6.58 6.25 2.17
CA SER A 230 -6.40 6.55 0.75
C SER A 230 -4.94 6.82 0.38
N VAL A 231 -4.61 6.77 -0.92
CA VAL A 231 -3.28 7.14 -1.42
C VAL A 231 -2.94 8.60 -1.12
N ASP A 232 -3.92 9.51 -1.25
CA ASP A 232 -3.72 10.93 -0.98
C ASP A 232 -3.34 11.15 0.51
N GLU A 233 -3.98 10.44 1.44
CA GLU A 233 -3.64 10.45 2.87
C GLU A 233 -2.25 9.86 3.12
N LEU A 234 -1.94 8.68 2.57
CA LEU A 234 -0.65 8.02 2.74
C LEU A 234 0.52 8.91 2.29
N VAL A 235 0.41 9.52 1.10
CA VAL A 235 1.45 10.40 0.54
C VAL A 235 1.60 11.65 1.38
N THR A 236 0.49 12.29 1.79
CA THR A 236 0.52 13.53 2.57
C THR A 236 1.13 13.31 3.94
N GLN A 237 0.66 12.28 4.67
CA GLN A 237 1.20 11.93 5.98
C GLN A 237 2.68 11.55 5.90
N ALA A 238 3.10 10.83 4.84
CA ALA A 238 4.51 10.51 4.63
C ALA A 238 5.39 11.77 4.49
N VAL A 239 4.93 12.77 3.74
CA VAL A 239 5.64 14.06 3.61
C VAL A 239 5.67 14.79 4.95
N ASP A 240 4.58 14.77 5.71
CA ASP A 240 4.50 15.39 7.04
C ASP A 240 5.48 14.73 8.03
N THR A 241 5.66 13.41 7.98
CA THR A 241 6.66 12.73 8.83
C THR A 241 8.10 13.17 8.50
N ILE A 242 8.41 13.45 7.23
CA ILE A 242 9.72 13.96 6.82
C ILE A 242 9.90 15.39 7.34
N HIS A 243 8.87 16.23 7.19
CA HIS A 243 8.88 17.60 7.71
C HIS A 243 9.04 17.64 9.24
N GLY A 244 8.34 16.76 9.96
CA GLY A 244 8.45 16.61 11.41
C GLY A 244 9.88 16.30 11.85
N ARG A 245 10.50 15.26 11.28
CA ARG A 245 11.90 14.89 11.58
C ARG A 245 12.90 16.01 11.26
N ALA A 246 12.70 16.72 10.16
CA ALA A 246 13.54 17.87 9.81
C ALA A 246 13.42 19.00 10.84
N SER A 247 12.21 19.23 11.35
CA SER A 247 11.93 20.22 12.39
C SER A 247 12.56 19.81 13.73
N GLU A 248 12.41 18.56 14.14
CA GLU A 248 13.06 18.02 15.34
C GLU A 248 14.58 18.17 15.29
N LEU A 249 15.20 17.84 14.16
CA LEU A 249 16.64 17.99 13.98
C LEU A 249 17.08 19.45 14.10
N LYS A 250 16.33 20.38 13.49
CA LYS A 250 16.59 21.81 13.58
C LYS A 250 16.59 22.27 15.04
N ASP A 251 15.60 21.87 15.81
CA ASP A 251 15.46 22.27 17.21
C ASP A 251 16.57 21.66 18.08
N ALA A 252 16.91 20.38 17.84
CA ALA A 252 17.98 19.69 18.56
C ALA A 252 19.37 20.32 18.36
N VAL A 253 19.65 20.87 17.17
CA VAL A 253 20.93 21.53 16.86
C VAL A 253 21.02 22.96 17.43
N GLN A 254 19.89 23.55 17.82
CA GLN A 254 19.84 24.90 18.40
C GLN A 254 20.04 24.93 19.93
N LEU A 255 20.09 23.77 20.59
CA LEU A 255 20.41 23.59 22.00
C LEU A 255 21.93 23.57 22.24
#